data_AF-A0A3N5HFW5-F1
#
_entry.id   AF-A0A3N5HFW5-F1
#
_cell.length_a   1.000
_cell.length_b   1.000
_cell.length_c   1.000
_cell.angle_alpha   90.00
_cell.angle_beta   90.00
_cell.angle_gamma   90.00
#
_symmetry.space_group_name_H-M   'P 1'
#
loop_
_entity.id
_entity.type
_entity.pdbx_description
1 polymer ?
#
loop_
_entity_poly.entity_id
_entity_poly.type
_entity_poly.pdbx_seq_one_letter_code
_entity_poly.pdbx_strand_id
1 'polypeptide(L)'
;MRDAGMTPRGALRLEYFIIGLGIFALLLIFQPFSLKLFAIGSGLVVLAGLINNLLPLARPGVPVSSVINVAMIVAMIFCIVLLISIAAAHLYGVFFLKPPDPNTTAGKVQLATKPFYLQPLVWYIAAVAAALAVAITVRVKSAR
;
A
#
# COMPACT_ATOMS: atom_id res chain seq x y z
N MET A 1 30.04 3.00 8.75
CA MET A 1 30.37 2.32 7.47
C MET A 1 29.70 3.12 6.37
N ARG A 2 30.45 3.69 5.42
CA ARG A 2 29.85 4.38 4.25
C ARG A 2 29.27 3.29 3.36
N ASP A 3 27.95 3.16 3.30
CA ASP A 3 27.30 2.29 2.32
C ASP A 3 27.81 2.66 0.93
N ALA A 4 28.45 1.72 0.24
CA ALA A 4 28.82 1.91 -1.15
C ALA A 4 27.54 2.20 -1.93
N GLY A 5 27.45 3.38 -2.54
CA GLY A 5 26.30 3.79 -3.32
C GLY A 5 25.99 2.77 -4.41
N MET A 6 24.72 2.71 -4.83
CA MET A 6 24.25 1.76 -5.82
C MET A 6 25.09 1.87 -7.10
N THR A 7 25.51 0.72 -7.63
CA THR A 7 26.23 0.67 -8.91
C THR A 7 25.29 1.05 -10.06
N PRO A 8 25.82 1.50 -11.22
CA PRO A 8 24.98 1.78 -12.39
C PRO A 8 24.08 0.61 -12.80
N ARG A 9 24.60 -0.62 -12.69
CA ARG A 9 23.82 -1.85 -12.96
C ARG A 9 22.69 -2.06 -11.93
N GLY A 10 22.92 -1.70 -10.67
CA GLY A 10 21.89 -1.77 -9.63
C GLY A 10 20.74 -0.80 -9.89
N ALA A 11 21.07 0.43 -10.30
CA ALA A 11 20.09 1.46 -10.63
C ALA A 11 19.19 1.03 -11.80
N LEU A 12 19.80 0.56 -12.88
CA LEU A 12 19.09 0.01 -14.05
C LEU A 12 18.17 -1.17 -13.71
N ARG A 13 18.63 -2.09 -12.84
CA ARG A 13 17.81 -3.24 -12.41
C ARG A 13 16.60 -2.79 -11.60
N LEU A 14 16.78 -1.81 -10.71
CA LEU A 14 15.66 -1.26 -9.94
C LEU A 14 14.65 -0.58 -10.87
N GLU A 15 15.11 0.26 -11.80
CA GLU A 15 14.25 0.92 -12.79
C GLU A 15 13.46 -0.09 -13.63
N TYR A 16 14.12 -1.08 -14.23
CA TYR A 16 13.43 -2.10 -15.02
C TYR A 16 12.47 -2.95 -14.20
N PHE A 17 12.78 -3.23 -12.94
CA PHE A 17 11.86 -3.93 -12.05
C PHE A 17 10.59 -3.12 -11.81
N ILE A 18 10.71 -1.83 -11.51
CA ILE A 18 9.57 -0.93 -11.26
C ILE A 18 8.67 -0.84 -12.50
N ILE A 19 9.27 -0.56 -13.66
CA ILE A 19 8.54 -0.43 -14.93
C ILE A 19 7.91 -1.78 -15.32
N GLY A 20 8.68 -2.86 -15.23
CA GLY A 20 8.22 -4.21 -15.56
C GLY A 20 7.06 -4.67 -14.69
N LEU A 21 7.09 -4.37 -13.39
CA LEU A 21 5.99 -4.66 -12.47
C LEU A 21 4.70 -3.92 -12.87
N GLY A 22 4.82 -2.66 -13.27
CA GLY A 22 3.69 -1.86 -13.75
C GLY A 22 3.08 -2.42 -15.05
N ILE A 23 3.92 -2.72 -16.04
CA ILE A 23 3.48 -3.33 -17.30
C ILE A 23 2.80 -4.68 -17.04
N PHE A 24 3.41 -5.52 -16.21
CA PHE A 24 2.85 -6.83 -15.87
C PHE A 24 1.49 -6.71 -15.16
N ALA A 25 1.33 -5.75 -14.24
CA ALA A 25 0.03 -5.48 -13.62
C ALA A 25 -1.03 -5.06 -14.64
N LEU A 26 -0.68 -4.19 -15.60
CA LEU A 26 -1.59 -3.78 -16.68
C LEU A 26 -2.00 -4.96 -17.56
N LEU A 27 -1.04 -5.82 -17.92
CA LEU A 27 -1.33 -7.04 -18.68
C LEU A 27 -2.34 -7.93 -17.98
N LEU A 28 -2.26 -8.07 -16.65
CA LEU A 28 -3.19 -8.86 -15.86
C LEU A 28 -4.58 -8.22 -15.75
N ILE A 29 -4.65 -6.90 -15.62
CA ILE A 29 -5.92 -6.15 -15.56
C ILE A 29 -6.69 -6.26 -16.87
N PHE A 30 -6.01 -6.14 -18.00
CA PHE A 30 -6.67 -6.14 -19.32
C PHE A 30 -6.93 -7.54 -19.90
N GLN A 31 -6.86 -8.61 -19.11
CA GLN A 31 -7.25 -9.95 -19.56
C GLN A 31 -8.78 -10.05 -19.66
N PRO A 32 -9.38 -10.28 -20.85
CA PRO A 32 -10.83 -10.42 -20.99
C PRO A 32 -11.37 -11.78 -20.54
N PHE A 33 -10.47 -12.72 -20.20
CA PHE A 33 -10.82 -14.14 -20.01
C PHE A 33 -10.99 -14.55 -18.54
N SER A 34 -10.44 -13.81 -17.58
CA SER A 34 -10.39 -14.27 -16.18
C SER A 34 -10.52 -13.13 -15.16
N LEU A 35 -11.64 -13.15 -14.42
CA LEU A 35 -11.86 -12.28 -13.26
C LEU A 35 -10.82 -12.47 -12.16
N LYS A 36 -10.25 -13.68 -12.04
CA LYS A 36 -9.19 -13.95 -11.04
C LYS A 36 -7.89 -13.22 -11.40
N LEU A 37 -7.49 -13.25 -12.68
CA LEU A 37 -6.31 -12.51 -13.15
C LEU A 37 -6.51 -11.01 -13.03
N PHE A 38 -7.71 -10.52 -13.36
CA PHE A 38 -8.09 -9.12 -13.14
C PHE A 38 -7.98 -8.71 -11.66
N ALA A 39 -8.48 -9.53 -10.73
CA ALA A 39 -8.41 -9.24 -9.30
C ALA A 39 -6.96 -9.20 -8.79
N ILE A 40 -6.13 -10.15 -9.23
CA ILE A 40 -4.69 -10.16 -8.92
C ILE A 40 -4.01 -8.91 -9.50
N GLY A 41 -4.27 -8.58 -10.76
CA GLY A 41 -3.73 -7.40 -11.44
C GLY A 41 -4.13 -6.10 -10.74
N SER A 42 -5.38 -6.00 -10.27
CA SER A 42 -5.88 -4.84 -9.51
C SER A 42 -5.16 -4.67 -8.17
N GLY A 43 -4.80 -5.75 -7.49
CA GLY A 43 -3.92 -5.67 -6.32
C GLY A 43 -2.50 -5.28 -6.71
N LEU A 44 -1.97 -5.87 -7.78
CA LEU A 44 -0.60 -5.66 -8.23
C LEU A 44 -0.35 -4.23 -8.72
N VAL A 45 -1.34 -3.57 -9.33
CA VAL A 45 -1.17 -2.18 -9.78
C VAL A 45 -1.06 -1.20 -8.61
N VAL A 46 -1.71 -1.47 -7.48
CA VAL A 46 -1.52 -0.69 -6.25
C VAL A 46 -0.09 -0.88 -5.74
N LEU A 47 0.40 -2.12 -5.71
CA LEU A 47 1.79 -2.40 -5.33
C LEU A 47 2.80 -1.73 -6.28
N ALA A 48 2.55 -1.78 -7.60
CA ALA A 48 3.37 -1.11 -8.60
C ALA A 48 3.37 0.40 -8.41
N GLY A 49 2.21 1.01 -8.15
CA GLY A 49 2.08 2.43 -7.85
C GLY A 49 2.86 2.84 -6.60
N LEU A 50 2.83 2.03 -5.53
CA LEU A 50 3.63 2.27 -4.33
C LEU A 50 5.13 2.19 -4.64
N ILE A 51 5.57 1.13 -5.30
CA ILE A 51 6.98 0.91 -5.65
C ILE A 51 7.49 1.97 -6.64
N ASN A 52 6.62 2.56 -7.47
CA ASN A 52 6.99 3.64 -8.39
C ASN A 52 7.46 4.92 -7.69
N ASN A 53 7.12 5.12 -6.42
CA ASN A 53 7.68 6.20 -5.60
C ASN A 53 9.19 6.06 -5.37
N LEU A 54 9.77 4.87 -5.63
CA LEU A 54 11.20 4.60 -5.52
C LEU A 54 11.96 4.89 -6.82
N LEU A 55 11.26 5.09 -7.94
CA LEU A 55 11.88 5.31 -9.25
C LEU A 55 12.87 6.49 -9.26
N PRO A 56 12.60 7.63 -8.60
CA PRO A 56 13.57 8.73 -8.53
C PRO A 56 14.90 8.36 -7.86
N LEU A 57 14.92 7.31 -7.04
CA LEU A 57 16.10 6.82 -6.32
C LEU A 57 16.90 5.77 -7.11
N ALA A 58 16.40 5.32 -8.27
CA ALA A 58 17.09 4.40 -9.17
C ALA A 58 18.22 5.12 -9.93
N ARG A 59 19.18 5.70 -9.19
CA ARG A 59 20.31 6.45 -9.75
C ARG A 59 21.63 5.95 -9.14
N PRO A 60 22.72 5.91 -9.92
CA PRO A 60 24.02 5.51 -9.40
C PRO A 60 24.46 6.41 -8.23
N GLY A 61 25.12 5.83 -7.24
CA GLY A 61 25.65 6.56 -6.08
C GLY A 61 24.66 6.77 -4.92
N VAL A 62 23.36 6.49 -5.11
CA VAL A 62 22.38 6.51 -4.00
C VAL A 62 22.62 5.30 -3.08
N PRO A 63 22.77 5.49 -1.76
CA PRO A 63 22.94 4.35 -0.85
C PRO A 63 21.66 3.52 -0.79
N VAL A 64 21.80 2.19 -0.77
CA VAL A 64 20.65 1.25 -0.74
C VAL A 64 19.80 1.47 0.52
N SER A 65 20.40 1.88 1.63
CA SER A 65 19.71 2.26 2.86
C SER A 65 18.70 3.42 2.64
N SER A 66 18.99 4.36 1.74
CA SER A 66 18.04 5.42 1.37
C SER A 66 16.82 4.86 0.63
N VAL A 67 17.02 3.89 -0.27
CA VAL A 67 15.91 3.23 -0.98
C VAL A 67 15.00 2.51 0.01
N ILE A 68 15.58 1.79 0.98
CA ILE A 68 14.80 1.09 2.01
C ILE A 68 14.07 2.09 2.90
N ASN A 69 14.72 3.19 3.31
CA ASN A 69 14.09 4.23 4.12
C ASN A 69 12.88 4.84 3.43
N VAL A 70 13.01 5.22 2.16
CA VAL A 70 11.89 5.77 1.40
C VAL A 70 10.80 4.71 1.18
N ALA A 71 11.15 3.45 0.92
CA ALA A 71 10.17 2.37 0.82
C ALA A 71 9.32 2.21 2.10
N MET A 72 9.96 2.23 3.27
CA MET A 72 9.24 2.18 4.55
C MET A 72 8.33 3.40 4.75
N ILE A 73 8.79 4.60 4.39
CA ILE A 73 8.00 5.83 4.48
C ILE A 73 6.76 5.75 3.58
N VAL A 74 6.93 5.35 2.32
CA VAL A 74 5.83 5.21 1.36
C VAL A 74 4.81 4.18 1.85
N ALA A 75 5.27 3.02 2.34
CA ALA A 75 4.40 2.00 2.91
C ALA A 75 3.63 2.50 4.14
N MET A 76 4.30 3.24 5.04
CA MET A 76 3.68 3.81 6.23
C MET A 76 2.61 4.84 5.86
N ILE A 77 2.92 5.76 4.94
CA ILE A 77 1.96 6.75 4.44
C ILE A 77 0.75 6.05 3.83
N PHE A 78 0.96 5.02 3.01
CA PHE A 78 -0.12 4.24 2.44
C PHE A 78 -1.02 3.62 3.52
N CYS A 79 -0.46 2.98 4.56
CA CYS A 79 -1.24 2.43 5.67
C CYS A 79 -2.05 3.52 6.40
N ILE A 80 -1.46 4.68 6.67
CA ILE A 80 -2.14 5.80 7.34
C ILE A 80 -3.29 6.32 6.47
N VAL A 81 -3.04 6.59 5.19
CA VAL A 81 -4.06 7.08 4.25
C VAL A 81 -5.18 6.05 4.10
N LEU A 82 -4.86 4.75 4.06
CA LEU A 82 -5.85 3.69 3.99
C LEU A 82 -6.75 3.66 5.24
N LEU A 83 -6.19 3.80 6.45
CA LEU A 83 -6.97 3.90 7.69
C LEU A 83 -7.90 5.12 7.69
N ILE A 84 -7.38 6.28 7.28
CA ILE A 84 -8.17 7.50 7.15
C ILE A 84 -9.30 7.30 6.13
N SER A 85 -9.02 6.64 5.01
CA SER A 85 -9.99 6.38 3.95
C SER A 85 -11.09 5.43 4.42
N ILE A 86 -10.76 4.39 5.18
CA ILE A 86 -11.73 3.46 5.79
C ILE A 86 -12.62 4.21 6.79
N ALA A 87 -12.03 5.04 7.66
CA ALA A 87 -12.78 5.84 8.62
C ALA A 87 -13.72 6.84 7.92
N ALA A 88 -13.22 7.53 6.89
CA ALA A 88 -14.00 8.47 6.09
C ALA A 88 -15.16 7.77 5.36
N ALA A 89 -14.92 6.60 4.76
CA ALA A 89 -15.96 5.80 4.11
C ALA A 89 -17.05 5.36 5.10
N HIS A 90 -16.65 4.98 6.32
CA HIS A 90 -17.61 4.64 7.38
C HIS A 90 -18.45 5.84 7.80
N LEU A 91 -17.81 6.99 8.09
CA LEU A 91 -18.52 8.22 8.48
C LEU A 91 -19.46 8.68 7.37
N TYR A 92 -19.03 8.60 6.11
CA TYR A 92 -19.88 8.90 4.96
C TYR A 92 -21.13 8.01 4.94
N GLY A 93 -20.97 6.72 5.19
CA GLY A 93 -22.08 5.77 5.29
C GLY A 93 -23.06 6.09 6.42
N VAL A 94 -22.55 6.51 7.59
CA VAL A 94 -23.38 6.85 8.75
C VAL A 94 -24.16 8.14 8.54
N PHE A 95 -23.57 9.15 7.91
CA PHE A 95 -24.18 10.48 7.82
C PHE A 95 -25.00 10.72 6.56
N PHE A 96 -24.62 10.12 5.42
CA PHE A 96 -25.19 10.48 4.11
C PHE A 96 -25.98 9.37 3.44
N LEU A 97 -25.83 8.11 3.88
CA LEU A 97 -26.59 7.00 3.30
C LEU A 97 -27.87 6.73 4.10
N LYS A 98 -28.92 6.29 3.39
CA LYS A 98 -30.14 5.83 4.04
C LYS A 98 -29.85 4.57 4.87
N PRO A 99 -30.45 4.42 6.06
CA PRO A 99 -30.29 3.22 6.87
C PRO A 99 -30.67 1.97 6.07
N PRO A 100 -29.96 0.84 6.26
CA PRO A 100 -30.31 -0.41 5.59
C PRO A 100 -31.73 -0.88 5.97
N ASP A 101 -32.53 -1.32 5.00
CA ASP A 101 -33.89 -1.80 5.24
C ASP A 101 -33.85 -3.18 5.92
N PRO A 102 -34.32 -3.31 7.18
CA PRO A 102 -34.29 -4.56 7.94
C PRO A 102 -35.19 -5.65 7.36
N ASN A 103 -36.10 -5.32 6.43
CA ASN A 103 -36.96 -6.29 5.77
C ASN A 103 -36.26 -7.01 4.61
N THR A 104 -35.15 -6.46 4.11
CA THR A 104 -34.38 -7.04 3.01
C THR A 104 -33.23 -7.92 3.52
N THR A 105 -32.90 -8.97 2.78
CA THR A 105 -31.73 -9.82 3.09
C THR A 105 -30.44 -9.00 3.13
N ALA A 106 -30.26 -8.08 2.18
CA ALA A 106 -29.08 -7.21 2.12
C ALA A 106 -28.99 -6.28 3.34
N GLY A 107 -30.10 -5.67 3.76
CA GLY A 107 -30.11 -4.78 4.92
C GLY A 107 -29.85 -5.52 6.23
N LYS A 108 -30.37 -6.73 6.40
CA LYS A 108 -30.04 -7.59 7.56
C LYS A 108 -28.54 -7.91 7.64
N VAL A 109 -27.92 -8.23 6.51
CA VAL A 109 -26.48 -8.50 6.44
C VAL A 109 -25.66 -7.25 6.78
N GLN A 110 -26.04 -6.09 6.25
CA GLN A 110 -25.37 -4.83 6.56
C GLN A 110 -25.48 -4.46 8.04
N LEU A 111 -26.66 -4.62 8.64
CA LEU A 111 -26.89 -4.35 10.07
C LEU A 111 -26.14 -5.33 10.98
N ALA A 112 -25.96 -6.58 10.56
CA ALA A 112 -25.19 -7.58 11.29
C ALA A 112 -23.67 -7.41 11.12
N THR A 113 -23.22 -6.59 10.16
CA THR A 113 -21.79 -6.40 9.88
C THR A 113 -21.16 -5.57 11.00
N LYS A 114 -20.11 -6.10 11.60
CA LYS A 114 -19.37 -5.39 12.66
C LYS A 114 -18.77 -4.09 12.11
N PRO A 115 -18.79 -3.01 12.89
CA PRO A 115 -18.17 -1.75 12.49
C PRO A 115 -16.68 -1.91 12.22
N PHE A 116 -16.12 -1.01 11.39
CA PHE A 116 -14.75 -1.13 10.88
C PHE A 116 -13.69 -1.27 11.99
N TYR A 117 -13.85 -0.58 13.12
CA TYR A 117 -12.91 -0.63 14.24
C TYR A 117 -12.88 -1.97 15.00
N LEU A 118 -13.82 -2.89 14.72
CA LEU A 118 -13.79 -4.26 15.23
C LEU A 118 -13.24 -5.26 14.21
N GLN A 119 -12.92 -4.82 13.00
CA GLN A 119 -12.41 -5.69 11.95
C GLN A 119 -10.90 -5.92 12.12
N PRO A 120 -10.42 -7.19 12.13
CA PRO A 120 -8.99 -7.48 12.33
C PRO A 120 -8.08 -6.78 11.33
N LEU A 121 -8.52 -6.63 10.07
CA LEU A 121 -7.75 -5.98 9.01
C LEU A 121 -7.35 -4.54 9.37
N VAL A 122 -8.24 -3.77 9.98
CA VAL A 122 -7.97 -2.38 10.39
C VAL A 122 -6.84 -2.35 11.43
N TRP A 123 -6.87 -3.26 12.38
CA TRP A 123 -5.82 -3.39 13.39
C TRP A 123 -4.50 -3.90 12.81
N TYR A 124 -4.53 -4.81 11.84
CA TYR A 124 -3.31 -5.21 11.12
C TYR A 124 -2.66 -4.03 10.40
N ILE A 125 -3.44 -3.21 9.70
CA ILE A 125 -2.93 -2.01 9.01
C ILE A 125 -2.36 -1.01 10.03
N ALA A 126 -3.06 -0.78 11.15
CA ALA A 126 -2.59 0.10 12.22
C ALA A 126 -1.30 -0.39 12.88
N ALA A 127 -1.20 -1.69 13.16
CA ALA A 127 0.00 -2.31 13.72
C ALA A 127 1.19 -2.21 12.77
N VAL A 128 0.98 -2.44 11.46
CA VAL A 128 2.04 -2.27 10.45
C VAL A 128 2.50 -0.82 10.37
N ALA A 129 1.57 0.15 10.38
CA ALA A 129 1.92 1.57 10.38
C ALA A 129 2.77 1.95 11.61
N ALA A 130 2.36 1.50 12.80
CA ALA A 130 3.10 1.74 14.04
C ALA A 130 4.49 1.07 14.02
N ALA A 131 4.59 -0.17 13.55
CA ALA A 131 5.85 -0.89 13.43
C ALA A 131 6.82 -0.18 12.46
N LEU A 132 6.31 0.30 11.32
CA LEU A 132 7.10 1.09 10.36
C LEU A 132 7.57 2.40 10.98
N ALA A 133 6.71 3.11 11.72
CA ALA A 133 7.08 4.35 12.40
C ALA A 133 8.21 4.13 13.42
N VAL A 134 8.13 3.06 14.22
CA VAL A 134 9.19 2.67 15.17
C VAL A 134 10.47 2.32 14.42
N ALA A 135 10.38 1.49 13.38
CA ALA A 135 11.54 1.08 12.59
C ALA A 135 12.26 2.29 11.95
N ILE A 136 11.51 3.23 11.37
CA ILE A 136 12.07 4.46 10.81
C ILE A 136 12.75 5.30 11.91
N THR A 137 12.10 5.48 13.05
CA THR A 137 12.63 6.27 14.18
C THR A 137 13.94 5.69 14.70
N VAL A 138 14.01 4.37 14.89
CA VAL A 138 15.22 3.68 15.33
C VAL A 138 16.34 3.83 14.31
N ARG A 139 16.05 3.67 13.00
CA ARG A 139 17.07 3.82 11.95
C ARG A 139 17.61 5.23 11.83
N VAL A 140 16.75 6.25 11.94
CA VAL A 140 17.18 7.66 11.93
C VAL A 140 18.07 7.95 13.14
N LYS A 141 17.73 7.43 14.33
CA LYS A 141 18.55 7.60 15.53
C LYS A 141 19.90 6.90 15.41
N SER A 142 19.95 5.72 14.80
CA SER A 142 21.18 4.95 14.59
C SER A 142 22.10 5.53 13.52
N ALA A 143 21.61 6.47 12.70
CA ALA A 143 22.36 7.13 11.63
C ALA A 143 22.91 8.52 12.02
N ARG A 144 22.52 9.03 13.20
CA ARG A 144 23.10 10.23 13.82
C ARG A 144 24.25 9.84 14.73
#